data_AF-A0A8J7AU90-F1
#
_entry.id   AF-A0A8J7AU90-F1
#
_cell.length_a   1.000
_cell.length_b   1.000
_cell.length_c   1.000
_cell.angle_alpha   90.00
_cell.angle_beta   90.00
_cell.angle_gamma   90.00
#
_symmetry.space_group_name_H-M   'P 1'
#
loop_
_entity.id
_entity.type
_entity.pdbx_description
1 polymer ?
#
loop_
_entity_poly.entity_id
_entity_poly.type
_entity_poly.pdbx_seq_one_letter_code
_entity_poly.pdbx_strand_id
1 'polypeptide(L)'
;TLANTLAPRRTEPLNFEIIRHTVDSFVLVSDEAMTDACRWLWFELGIAAELSGGAAIAALMTGQYQPQPGEVVCALICGTGTAGLEH
;
A
#
# COMPACT_ATOMS: atom_id res chain seq x y z
N THR A 1 4.36 12.44 -4.60
CA THR A 1 4.46 11.31 -3.69
C THR A 1 5.91 11.15 -3.27
N LEU A 2 6.14 10.77 -2.01
CA LEU A 2 7.44 10.34 -1.47
C LEU A 2 7.70 8.84 -1.72
N ALA A 3 6.67 8.09 -2.12
CA ALA A 3 6.77 6.69 -2.51
C ALA A 3 7.34 6.53 -3.92
N ASN A 4 8.66 6.68 -4.05
CA ASN A 4 9.36 6.68 -5.35
C ASN A 4 9.08 5.42 -6.19
N THR A 5 8.95 4.25 -5.55
CA THR A 5 8.68 2.97 -6.23
C THR A 5 7.22 2.84 -6.71
N LEU A 6 6.33 3.77 -6.33
CA LEU A 6 4.96 3.93 -6.84
C LEU A 6 4.78 5.16 -7.75
N ALA A 7 5.87 5.79 -8.20
CA ALA A 7 5.83 6.99 -9.04
C ALA A 7 6.22 6.75 -10.52
N PRO A 8 5.81 5.66 -11.20
CA PRO A 8 6.12 5.50 -12.61
C PRO A 8 5.37 6.55 -13.43
N ARG A 9 6.05 7.16 -14.42
CA ARG A 9 5.41 8.13 -15.33
C ARG A 9 4.45 7.49 -16.33
N ARG A 10 4.62 6.19 -16.60
CA ARG A 10 3.82 5.41 -17.53
C ARG A 10 3.89 3.93 -17.16
N THR A 11 2.77 3.21 -17.34
CA THR A 11 2.71 1.75 -17.24
C THR A 11 2.97 1.11 -18.61
N GLU A 12 3.52 -0.10 -18.60
CA GLU A 12 3.74 -0.85 -19.83
C GLU A 12 2.41 -1.38 -20.39
N PRO A 13 2.17 -1.36 -21.72
CA PRO A 13 0.89 -1.77 -22.29
C PRO A 13 0.45 -3.18 -21.88
N LEU A 14 1.39 -4.13 -21.74
CA LEU A 14 1.08 -5.48 -21.27
C LEU A 14 0.49 -5.47 -19.85
N ASN A 15 1.08 -4.71 -18.94
CA ASN A 15 0.58 -4.60 -17.55
C ASN A 15 -0.80 -3.93 -17.54
N PHE A 16 -1.00 -2.89 -18.34
CA PHE A 16 -2.29 -2.22 -18.48
C PHE A 16 -3.39 -3.19 -18.96
N GLU A 17 -3.09 -4.00 -19.97
CA GLU A 17 -4.05 -4.97 -20.53
C GLU A 17 -4.37 -6.11 -19.55
N ILE A 18 -3.42 -6.56 -18.73
CA ILE A 18 -3.73 -7.55 -17.67
C ILE A 18 -4.63 -6.88 -16.62
N ILE A 19 -4.20 -5.73 -16.11
CA ILE A 19 -4.85 -5.03 -15.01
C ILE A 19 -6.31 -4.65 -15.34
N ARG A 20 -6.58 -4.14 -16.55
CA ARG A 20 -7.95 -3.78 -16.98
C ARG A 20 -8.94 -4.95 -16.99
N HIS A 21 -8.45 -6.19 -16.97
CA HIS A 21 -9.27 -7.41 -17.01
C HIS A 21 -9.29 -8.15 -15.67
N THR A 22 -8.29 -7.94 -14.80
CA THR A 22 -8.13 -8.74 -13.57
C THR A 22 -8.21 -7.94 -12.26
N VAL A 23 -8.24 -6.61 -12.31
CA VAL A 23 -8.33 -5.75 -11.12
C VAL A 23 -9.70 -5.10 -11.04
N ASP A 24 -10.40 -5.32 -9.93
CA ASP A 24 -11.76 -4.82 -9.72
C ASP A 24 -11.81 -3.31 -9.44
N SER A 25 -10.84 -2.79 -8.69
CA SER A 25 -10.80 -1.37 -8.32
C SER A 25 -9.41 -0.87 -7.97
N PHE A 26 -9.26 0.46 -7.97
CA PHE A 26 -8.07 1.15 -7.49
C PHE A 26 -8.48 2.11 -6.37
N VAL A 27 -7.62 2.19 -5.37
CA VAL A 27 -7.75 3.15 -4.28
C VAL A 27 -6.48 3.99 -4.21
N LEU A 28 -6.62 5.23 -3.76
CA LEU A 28 -5.51 6.16 -3.60
C LEU A 28 -5.32 6.47 -2.11
N VAL A 29 -4.07 6.57 -1.69
CA VAL A 29 -3.69 6.93 -0.32
C VAL A 29 -2.67 8.06 -0.34
N SER A 30 -2.66 8.88 0.70
CA SER A 30 -1.67 9.96 0.84
C SER A 30 -0.32 9.42 1.33
N ASP A 31 0.74 10.20 1.11
CA ASP A 31 2.06 9.90 1.67
C ASP A 31 2.03 9.84 3.22
N GLU A 32 1.20 10.69 3.85
CA GLU A 32 0.97 10.70 5.30
C GLU A 32 0.35 9.37 5.77
N ALA A 33 -0.70 8.90 5.08
CA ALA A 33 -1.34 7.63 5.40
C ALA A 33 -0.38 6.44 5.24
N MET A 34 0.49 6.45 4.21
CA MET A 34 1.54 5.43 4.05
C MET A 34 2.58 5.50 5.17
N THR A 35 2.95 6.71 5.61
CA THR A 35 3.89 6.89 6.73
C THR A 35 3.32 6.32 8.02
N ASP A 36 2.06 6.63 8.34
CA ASP A 36 1.39 6.12 9.54
C ASP A 36 1.19 4.60 9.47
N ALA A 37 0.89 4.06 8.28
CA ALA A 37 0.83 2.62 8.07
C ALA A 37 2.19 1.92 8.29
N CYS A 38 3.29 2.51 7.81
CA CYS A 38 4.63 1.98 8.06
C CYS A 38 5.00 2.01 9.55
N ARG A 39 4.65 3.09 10.27
CA ARG A 39 4.83 3.19 11.73
C ARG A 39 4.03 2.11 12.46
N TRP A 40 2.77 1.92 12.07
CA TRP A 40 1.91 0.89 12.64
C TRP A 40 2.44 -0.52 12.37
N LEU A 41 2.88 -0.82 11.15
CA LEU A 41 3.51 -2.09 10.78
C LEU A 41 4.72 -2.41 11.65
N TRP A 42 5.57 -1.41 11.91
CA TRP A 42 6.72 -1.59 12.77
C TRP A 42 6.30 -1.81 14.23
N PHE A 43 5.40 -0.98 14.75
CA PHE A 43 5.01 -1.01 16.15
C PHE A 43 4.25 -2.30 16.52
N GLU A 44 3.28 -2.72 15.71
CA GLU A 44 2.41 -3.86 16.02
C GLU A 44 3.00 -5.20 15.56
N LEU A 45 3.72 -5.22 14.42
CA LEU A 45 4.15 -6.46 13.77
C LEU A 45 5.67 -6.60 13.67
N GLY A 46 6.46 -5.58 14.01
CA GLY A 46 7.91 -5.58 13.82
C GLY A 46 8.35 -5.61 12.36
N ILE A 47 7.47 -5.19 11.43
CA ILE A 47 7.76 -5.21 9.99
C ILE A 47 8.27 -3.84 9.56
N ALA A 48 9.53 -3.77 9.15
CA ALA A 48 10.13 -2.57 8.59
C ALA A 48 9.82 -2.47 7.08
N ALA A 49 9.11 -1.42 6.67
CA ALA A 49 8.66 -1.22 5.29
C ALA A 49 9.10 0.13 4.71
N GLU A 50 9.27 0.19 3.39
CA GLU A 50 9.27 1.47 2.67
C GLU A 50 7.83 1.96 2.46
N LEU A 51 7.66 3.25 2.11
CA LEU A 51 6.33 3.87 1.98
C LEU A 51 5.40 3.09 1.04
N SER A 52 5.90 2.70 -0.14
CA SER A 52 5.13 1.90 -1.10
C SER A 52 4.66 0.56 -0.54
N GLY A 53 5.47 -0.08 0.30
CA GLY A 53 5.13 -1.32 0.99
C GLY A 53 4.02 -1.13 2.03
N GLY A 54 3.85 0.08 2.56
CA GLY A 54 2.77 0.44 3.49
C GLY A 54 1.42 0.76 2.81
N ALA A 55 1.36 0.90 1.49
CA ALA A 55 0.17 1.41 0.78
C ALA A 55 -1.09 0.56 1.00
N ALA A 56 -0.98 -0.77 1.00
CA ALA A 56 -2.12 -1.67 1.23
C ALA A 56 -2.69 -1.52 2.65
N ILE A 57 -1.82 -1.36 3.65
CA ILE A 57 -2.23 -1.12 5.03
C ILE A 57 -2.82 0.27 5.20
N ALA A 58 -2.24 1.29 4.57
CA ALA A 58 -2.78 2.64 4.56
C ALA A 58 -4.22 2.67 4.01
N ALA A 59 -4.50 1.92 2.95
CA ALA A 59 -5.83 1.84 2.37
C ALA A 59 -6.86 1.23 3.33
N LEU A 60 -6.46 0.23 4.12
CA LEU A 60 -7.31 -0.37 5.15
C LEU A 60 -7.54 0.58 6.34
N MET A 61 -6.46 1.18 6.87
CA MET A 61 -6.52 2.06 8.04
C MET A 61 -7.33 3.33 7.77
N THR A 62 -7.27 3.86 6.56
CA THR A 62 -8.01 5.06 6.14
C THR A 62 -9.40 4.76 5.57
N GLY A 63 -9.81 3.48 5.53
CA GLY A 63 -11.11 3.05 5.03
C GLY A 63 -11.31 3.29 3.53
N GLN A 64 -10.23 3.44 2.75
CA GLN A 64 -10.30 3.51 1.29
C GLN A 64 -10.72 2.17 0.68
N TYR A 65 -10.36 1.08 1.35
CA TYR A 65 -10.98 -0.23 1.13
C TYR A 65 -11.58 -0.71 2.44
N GLN A 66 -12.87 -1.08 2.40
CA GLN A 66 -13.64 -1.52 3.54
C GLN A 66 -14.10 -2.95 3.29
N PRO A 67 -13.51 -3.94 3.98
CA PRO A 67 -13.87 -5.34 3.80
C PRO A 67 -15.34 -5.57 4.15
N GLN A 68 -16.02 -6.39 3.37
CA GLN A 68 -17.38 -6.81 3.67
C GLN A 68 -17.41 -7.80 4.86
N PRO A 69 -18.55 -7.92 5.57
CA PRO A 69 -18.69 -8.93 6.61
C PRO A 69 -18.38 -10.35 6.09
N GLY A 70 -17.40 -11.00 6.71
CA GLY A 70 -16.96 -12.36 6.34
C GLY A 70 -15.91 -12.41 5.23
N GLU A 71 -15.49 -11.27 4.67
CA GLU A 71 -14.41 -11.22 3.68
C GLU A 71 -13.05 -11.52 4.34
N VAL A 72 -12.24 -12.36 3.69
CA VAL A 72 -10.86 -12.65 4.11
C VAL A 72 -9.91 -11.77 3.33
N VAL A 73 -9.18 -10.91 4.04
CA VAL A 73 -8.31 -9.89 3.43
C VAL A 73 -6.85 -10.26 3.61
N CYS A 74 -6.08 -10.14 2.54
CA CYS A 74 -4.62 -10.24 2.57
C CYS A 74 -4.02 -8.92 2.06
N ALA A 75 -3.18 -8.29 2.88
CA ALA A 75 -2.40 -7.12 2.49
C ALA A 75 -0.96 -7.55 2.19
N LEU A 76 -0.50 -7.34 0.96
CA LEU A 76 0.88 -7.64 0.55
C LEU A 76 1.81 -6.48 0.92
N ILE A 77 2.85 -6.78 1.70
CA ILE A 77 3.96 -5.87 1.99
C ILE A 77 5.11 -6.24 1.05
N CYS A 78 5.28 -5.50 -0.04
CA CYS A 78 6.19 -5.86 -1.12
C CYS A 78 7.60 -5.22 -1.04
N GLY A 79 7.82 -4.28 -0.12
CA GLY A 79 9.07 -3.53 -0.02
C GLY A 79 9.50 -3.28 1.43
N THR A 80 10.78 -3.55 1.72
CA THR A 80 11.41 -3.30 3.03
C THR A 80 12.08 -1.93 3.04
N GLY A 81 12.04 -1.25 4.18
CA GLY A 81 12.61 0.09 4.35
C GLY A 81 12.46 0.63 5.76
N THR A 82 12.85 1.88 5.98
CA THR A 82 12.93 2.50 7.31
C THR A 82 11.84 3.54 7.58
N ALA A 83 10.84 3.68 6.71
CA ALA A 83 9.86 4.77 6.76
C ALA A 83 9.06 4.81 8.07
N GLY A 84 8.84 3.65 8.71
CA GLY A 84 8.16 3.53 9.99
C GLY A 84 9.05 3.60 11.23
N LEU A 85 10.38 3.71 11.05
CA LEU A 85 11.36 3.65 12.14
C LEU A 85 11.74 5.03 12.68
N GLU A 86 11.44 6.09 11.94
CA GLU A 86 11.79 7.46 12.30
C GLU A 86 10.71 8.06 13.21
N HIS A 87 11.16 8.64 14.33
CA HIS A 87 10.36 9.29 15.36
C HIS A 87 9.85 10.66 14.91
#